data_AF-A0A090QP89-F1
#
_entry.id   AF-A0A090QP89-F1
#
_cell.length_a   1.000
_cell.length_b   1.000
_cell.length_c   1.000
_cell.angle_alpha   90.00
_cell.angle_beta   90.00
_cell.angle_gamma   90.00
#
_symmetry.space_group_name_H-M   'P 1'
#
loop_
_entity.id
_entity.type
_entity.pdbx_description
1 polymer ?
#
loop_
_entity_poly.entity_id
_entity_poly.type
_entity_poly.pdbx_seq_one_letter_code
_entity_poly.pdbx_strand_id
1 'polypeptide(L)'
;MNAGGDRQIESLLALGVPSEKIIIGANFSGRGWQGVKEEGTSTQPILGKDSATGPMKDAFPTYSDIVSRYLTDSAFYYHYHEQAEAPYLYSPTLEQFISYDDPRSVEAKGKYAVDQQLGGIFAWELRSDNGDLMEAANIGIGNTPIKP
;
A
#
# COMPACT_ATOMS: atom_id res chain seq x y z
N MET A 1 10.47 9.75 -2.98
CA MET A 1 9.63 8.55 -2.79
C MET A 1 8.70 8.48 -4.00
N ASN A 2 8.00 7.35 -4.22
CA ASN A 2 6.82 7.13 -5.06
C ASN A 2 6.45 8.14 -6.19
N ALA A 3 6.52 7.69 -7.46
CA ALA A 3 5.98 8.44 -8.59
C ALA A 3 4.46 8.75 -8.45
N GLY A 4 3.69 8.01 -7.65
CA GLY A 4 2.27 8.30 -7.43
C GLY A 4 2.03 9.52 -6.55
N GLY A 5 2.11 9.32 -5.22
CA GLY A 5 1.69 10.25 -4.18
C GLY A 5 2.58 11.47 -3.96
N ASP A 6 3.90 11.32 -4.14
CA ASP A 6 4.90 12.38 -3.93
C ASP A 6 4.59 13.58 -4.84
N ARG A 7 4.33 13.31 -6.12
CA ARG A 7 4.01 14.35 -7.12
C ARG A 7 2.80 15.21 -6.76
N GLN A 8 1.77 14.66 -6.12
CA GLN A 8 0.63 15.48 -5.71
C GLN A 8 0.99 16.37 -4.51
N ILE A 9 1.80 15.87 -3.58
CA ILE A 9 2.28 16.64 -2.44
C ILE A 9 3.20 17.77 -2.93
N GLU A 10 4.17 17.47 -3.79
CA GLU A 10 5.02 18.47 -4.46
C GLU A 10 4.20 19.53 -5.19
N SER A 11 3.12 19.12 -5.88
CA SER A 11 2.23 20.06 -6.58
C SER A 11 1.51 21.00 -5.61
N LEU A 12 1.02 20.50 -4.48
CA LEU A 12 0.38 21.34 -3.44
C LEU A 12 1.39 22.32 -2.84
N LEU A 13 2.61 21.87 -2.55
CA LEU A 13 3.69 22.71 -2.03
C LEU A 13 4.08 23.80 -3.05
N ALA A 14 4.18 23.44 -4.34
CA ALA A 14 4.46 24.39 -5.42
C ALA A 14 3.36 25.45 -5.60
N LEU A 15 2.12 25.12 -5.25
CA LEU A 15 1.00 26.06 -5.20
C LEU A 15 0.98 26.94 -3.93
N GLY A 16 1.92 26.76 -3.01
CA GLY A 16 2.03 27.53 -1.77
C GLY A 16 1.12 27.05 -0.65
N VAL A 17 0.60 25.82 -0.72
CA VAL A 17 -0.11 25.21 0.42
C VAL A 17 0.91 24.97 1.53
N PRO A 18 0.69 25.47 2.76
CA PRO A 18 1.58 25.20 3.89
C PRO A 18 1.67 23.69 4.16
N SER A 19 2.89 23.17 4.31
CA SER A 19 3.15 21.73 4.41
C SER A 19 2.39 21.11 5.59
N GLU A 20 2.31 21.82 6.72
CA GLU A 20 1.63 21.41 7.94
C GLU A 20 0.11 21.25 7.79
N LYS A 21 -0.46 21.72 6.67
CA LYS A 21 -1.88 21.52 6.33
C LYS A 21 -2.13 20.35 5.38
N ILE A 22 -1.07 19.70 4.90
CA ILE A 22 -1.15 18.54 4.02
C ILE A 22 -1.06 17.28 4.90
N ILE A 23 -1.99 16.36 4.73
CA ILE A 23 -2.02 15.08 5.46
C ILE A 23 -1.92 13.96 4.42
N ILE A 24 -0.94 13.06 4.56
CA ILE A 24 -0.78 11.93 3.63
C ILE A 24 -1.73 10.78 4.01
N GLY A 25 -2.29 10.08 3.02
CA GLY A 25 -3.23 8.99 3.24
C GLY A 25 -2.58 7.59 3.18
N ALA A 26 -2.98 6.71 4.10
CA ALA A 26 -2.80 5.26 4.04
C ALA A 26 -4.17 4.58 3.82
N ASN A 27 -4.20 3.55 2.96
CA ASN A 27 -5.41 2.80 2.68
C ASN A 27 -5.33 1.44 3.36
N PHE A 28 -6.17 1.22 4.36
CA PHE A 28 -6.25 -0.02 5.14
C PHE A 28 -7.03 -1.12 4.39
N SER A 29 -7.12 -0.99 3.07
CA SER A 29 -7.68 -1.97 2.14
C SER A 29 -6.77 -2.10 0.93
N GLY A 30 -6.82 -3.25 0.29
CA GLY A 30 -6.20 -3.46 -1.01
C GLY A 30 -7.16 -3.18 -2.16
N ARG A 31 -6.63 -3.33 -3.37
CA ARG A 31 -7.42 -3.46 -4.59
C ARG A 31 -7.00 -4.72 -5.33
N GLY A 32 -7.98 -5.53 -5.72
CA GLY A 32 -7.78 -6.84 -6.34
C GLY A 32 -8.18 -6.88 -7.81
N TRP A 33 -7.37 -7.54 -8.64
CA TRP A 33 -7.61 -7.79 -10.06
C TRP A 33 -7.44 -9.26 -10.40
N GLN A 34 -8.23 -9.74 -11.37
CA GLN A 34 -8.11 -11.10 -11.93
C GLN A 34 -7.69 -11.08 -13.39
N GLY A 35 -7.22 -12.23 -13.88
CA GLY A 35 -6.69 -12.38 -15.23
C GLY A 35 -5.33 -11.70 -15.43
N VAL A 36 -4.64 -11.34 -14.34
CA VAL A 36 -3.32 -10.72 -14.41
C VAL A 36 -2.29 -11.80 -14.73
N LYS A 37 -1.73 -11.74 -15.93
CA LYS A 37 -0.76 -12.70 -16.43
C LYS A 37 0.66 -12.23 -16.14
N GLU A 38 1.53 -13.18 -15.83
CA GLU A 38 2.96 -12.95 -15.92
C GLU A 38 3.35 -12.72 -17.37
N GLU A 39 4.09 -11.66 -17.57
CA GLU A 39 4.81 -11.34 -18.80
C GLU A 39 6.32 -11.31 -18.48
N GLY A 40 7.14 -11.17 -19.52
CA GLY A 40 8.60 -11.15 -19.37
C GLY A 40 9.23 -12.54 -19.43
N THR A 41 10.39 -12.70 -18.79
CA THR A 41 11.18 -13.95 -18.83
C THR A 41 11.13 -14.63 -17.47
N SER A 42 11.45 -15.93 -17.41
CA SER A 42 11.54 -16.66 -16.14
C SER A 42 12.52 -16.03 -15.13
N THR A 43 13.49 -15.24 -15.62
CA THR A 43 14.48 -14.53 -14.80
C THR A 43 14.11 -13.08 -14.48
N GLN A 44 13.11 -12.52 -15.15
CA GLN A 44 12.61 -11.15 -14.98
C GLN A 44 11.09 -11.14 -15.25
N PRO A 45 10.29 -11.79 -14.39
CA PRO A 45 8.85 -11.77 -14.54
C PRO A 45 8.35 -10.35 -14.22
N ILE A 46 7.51 -9.83 -15.10
CA ILE A 46 6.78 -8.57 -14.89
C ILE A 46 5.29 -8.86 -14.98
N LEU A 47 4.47 -8.13 -14.24
CA LEU A 47 3.02 -8.29 -14.37
C LEU A 47 2.55 -7.56 -15.62
N GLY A 48 1.76 -8.24 -16.45
CA GLY A 48 1.24 -7.69 -17.69
C GLY A 48 0.36 -6.48 -17.40
N LYS A 49 0.85 -5.28 -17.74
CA LYS A 49 0.25 -3.98 -17.41
C LYS A 49 -1.21 -3.86 -17.81
N ASP A 50 -1.61 -4.50 -18.91
CA ASP A 50 -2.96 -4.46 -19.48
C ASP A 50 -3.62 -5.85 -19.53
N SER A 51 -3.09 -6.82 -18.79
CA SER A 51 -3.58 -8.20 -18.81
C SER A 51 -4.85 -8.41 -17.97
N ALA A 52 -5.07 -7.56 -16.96
CA ALA A 52 -6.20 -7.69 -16.04
C ALA A 52 -7.54 -7.73 -16.80
N THR A 53 -8.30 -8.80 -16.61
CA THR A 53 -9.62 -8.96 -17.25
C THR A 53 -10.75 -8.32 -16.45
N GLY A 54 -10.48 -7.89 -15.22
CA GLY A 54 -11.46 -7.25 -14.34
C GLY A 54 -11.05 -7.26 -12.87
N PRO A 55 -11.90 -6.71 -11.99
CA PRO A 55 -11.69 -6.82 -10.55
C PRO A 55 -11.84 -8.27 -10.08
N MET A 56 -11.12 -8.64 -9.02
CA MET A 56 -11.41 -9.87 -8.29
C MET A 56 -12.86 -9.85 -7.75
N LYS A 57 -13.41 -11.04 -7.45
CA LYS A 57 -14.69 -11.14 -6.71
C LYS A 57 -14.64 -10.32 -5.42
N ASP A 58 -13.50 -10.37 -4.74
CA ASP A 58 -13.17 -9.44 -3.67
C ASP A 58 -12.29 -8.30 -4.21
N ALA A 59 -12.95 -7.26 -4.71
CA ALA A 59 -12.28 -6.15 -5.40
C ALA A 59 -11.52 -5.22 -4.44
N PHE A 60 -11.91 -5.18 -3.16
CA PHE A 60 -11.38 -4.28 -2.15
C PHE A 60 -11.20 -5.01 -0.81
N PRO A 61 -10.32 -6.03 -0.74
CA PRO A 61 -10.12 -6.78 0.48
C PRO A 61 -9.59 -5.85 1.57
N THR A 62 -10.14 -5.94 2.78
CA THR A 62 -9.61 -5.19 3.92
C THR A 62 -8.19 -5.67 4.25
N TYR A 63 -7.37 -4.88 4.94
CA TYR A 63 -6.06 -5.36 5.40
C TYR A 63 -6.20 -6.61 6.28
N SER A 64 -7.23 -6.66 7.13
CA SER A 64 -7.58 -7.86 7.90
C SER A 64 -7.87 -9.08 7.02
N ASP A 65 -8.57 -8.90 5.89
CA ASP A 65 -8.81 -9.97 4.91
C ASP A 65 -7.52 -10.41 4.21
N ILE A 66 -6.62 -9.45 3.92
CA ILE A 66 -5.31 -9.71 3.33
C ILE A 66 -4.46 -10.57 4.24
N VAL A 67 -4.36 -10.20 5.52
CA VAL A 67 -3.60 -10.96 6.51
C VAL A 67 -4.20 -12.35 6.73
N SER A 68 -5.53 -12.44 6.89
CA SER A 68 -6.16 -13.71 7.30
C SER A 68 -6.35 -14.71 6.15
N ARG A 69 -6.51 -14.26 4.91
CA ARG A 69 -6.87 -15.14 3.77
C ARG A 69 -5.83 -15.18 2.66
N TYR A 70 -5.17 -14.08 2.34
CA TYR A 70 -4.28 -14.02 1.18
C TYR A 70 -2.83 -14.28 1.56
N LEU A 71 -2.35 -13.70 2.67
CA LEU A 71 -1.00 -13.98 3.17
C LEU A 71 -0.82 -15.40 3.72
N THR A 72 -1.92 -16.06 4.09
CA THR A 72 -1.94 -17.45 4.58
C THR A 72 -2.17 -18.47 3.47
N ASP A 73 -2.56 -18.04 2.27
CA ASP A 73 -2.80 -18.90 1.12
C ASP A 73 -1.51 -19.10 0.31
N SER A 74 -1.05 -20.35 0.23
CA SER A 74 0.14 -20.74 -0.53
C SER A 74 0.08 -20.41 -2.04
N ALA A 75 -1.10 -20.07 -2.57
CA ALA A 75 -1.26 -19.63 -3.95
C ALA A 75 -0.78 -18.18 -4.19
N PHE A 76 -0.62 -17.36 -3.14
CA PHE A 76 -0.20 -15.97 -3.24
C PHE A 76 1.24 -15.76 -2.77
N TYR A 77 1.98 -15.00 -3.56
CA TYR A 77 3.36 -14.61 -3.27
C TYR A 77 3.42 -13.13 -2.93
N TYR A 78 4.10 -12.80 -1.83
CA TYR A 78 4.37 -11.42 -1.42
C TYR A 78 5.53 -10.85 -2.22
N HIS A 79 5.35 -9.61 -2.68
CA HIS A 79 6.36 -8.82 -3.34
C HIS A 79 6.34 -7.39 -2.83
N TYR A 80 7.48 -6.71 -2.93
CA TYR A 80 7.61 -5.31 -2.58
C TYR A 80 8.33 -4.54 -3.69
N HIS A 81 7.70 -3.48 -4.18
CA HIS A 81 8.30 -2.61 -5.18
C HIS A 81 9.06 -1.47 -4.50
N GLU A 82 10.34 -1.68 -4.23
CA GLU A 82 11.24 -0.78 -3.47
C GLU A 82 11.13 0.69 -3.88
N GLN A 83 11.19 1.00 -5.18
CA GLN A 83 11.13 2.40 -5.65
C GLN A 83 9.75 3.06 -5.38
N ALA A 84 8.68 2.27 -5.35
CA ALA A 84 7.33 2.76 -5.13
C ALA A 84 6.96 2.75 -3.63
N GLU A 85 7.73 2.04 -2.80
CA GLU A 85 7.40 1.72 -1.40
C GLU A 85 6.00 1.11 -1.29
N ALA A 86 5.73 0.11 -2.14
CA ALA A 86 4.40 -0.49 -2.28
C ALA A 86 4.46 -2.03 -2.29
N PRO A 87 3.75 -2.71 -1.38
CA PRO A 87 3.60 -4.15 -1.42
C PRO A 87 2.52 -4.57 -2.43
N TYR A 88 2.64 -5.80 -2.90
CA TYR A 88 1.57 -6.46 -3.62
C TYR A 88 1.63 -7.98 -3.43
N LEU A 89 0.46 -8.63 -3.54
CA LEU A 89 0.35 -10.07 -3.64
C LEU A 89 0.06 -10.47 -5.07
N TYR A 90 0.68 -11.55 -5.52
CA TYR A 90 0.41 -12.12 -6.84
C TYR A 90 0.24 -13.63 -6.77
N SER A 91 -0.77 -14.15 -7.47
CA SER A 91 -1.00 -15.58 -7.64
C SER A 91 -0.91 -15.93 -9.13
N PRO A 92 0.15 -16.64 -9.58
CA PRO A 92 0.28 -17.06 -10.98
C PRO A 92 -0.77 -18.12 -11.36
N THR A 93 -1.19 -18.95 -10.40
CA THR A 93 -2.16 -20.03 -10.63
C THR A 93 -3.59 -19.52 -10.73
N LEU A 94 -3.93 -18.47 -9.98
CA LEU A 94 -5.24 -17.82 -10.02
C LEU A 94 -5.30 -16.63 -10.98
N GLU A 95 -4.15 -16.21 -11.52
CA GLU A 95 -3.97 -14.94 -12.25
C GLU A 95 -4.53 -13.74 -11.46
N GLN A 96 -4.26 -13.70 -10.15
CA GLN A 96 -4.78 -12.67 -9.25
C GLN A 96 -3.68 -11.76 -8.72
N PHE A 97 -3.96 -10.46 -8.64
CA PHE A 97 -3.06 -9.43 -8.14
C PHE A 97 -3.78 -8.55 -7.12
N ILE A 98 -3.13 -8.28 -5.99
CA ILE A 98 -3.65 -7.40 -4.93
C ILE A 98 -2.58 -6.36 -4.61
N SER A 99 -2.85 -5.08 -4.89
CA SER A 99 -2.04 -3.96 -4.38
C SER A 99 -2.65 -3.42 -3.10
N TYR A 100 -1.85 -3.15 -2.08
CA TYR A 100 -2.32 -2.74 -0.75
C TYR A 100 -1.25 -1.93 -0.01
N ASP A 101 -1.55 -1.48 1.21
CA ASP A 101 -0.55 -1.00 2.17
C ASP A 101 -0.28 -2.08 3.23
N ASP A 102 0.98 -2.25 3.60
CA ASP A 102 1.48 -3.09 4.71
C ASP A 102 2.21 -2.22 5.74
N PRO A 103 2.61 -2.75 6.91
CA PRO A 103 3.31 -1.96 7.93
C PRO A 103 4.54 -1.22 7.38
N ARG A 104 5.32 -1.86 6.49
CA ARG A 104 6.52 -1.28 5.88
C ARG A 104 6.19 -0.02 5.07
N SER A 105 5.23 -0.10 4.16
CA SER A 105 4.80 1.03 3.32
C SER A 105 4.10 2.14 4.11
N VAL A 106 3.33 1.80 5.16
CA VAL A 106 2.71 2.80 6.04
C VAL A 106 3.75 3.54 6.88
N GLU A 107 4.73 2.85 7.45
CA GLU A 107 5.86 3.47 8.14
C GLU A 107 6.63 4.41 7.19
N ALA A 108 6.88 3.98 5.95
CA ALA A 108 7.54 4.79 4.94
C ALA A 108 6.75 6.09 4.67
N LYS A 109 5.42 6.02 4.54
CA LYS A 109 4.56 7.22 4.41
C LYS A 109 4.64 8.14 5.62
N GLY A 110 4.64 7.57 6.83
CA GLY A 110 4.79 8.34 8.07
C GLY A 110 6.14 9.06 8.12
N LYS A 111 7.23 8.35 7.80
CA LYS A 111 8.58 8.93 7.74
C LYS A 111 8.65 10.05 6.70
N TYR A 112 8.05 9.84 5.53
CA TYR A 112 7.96 10.86 4.50
C TYR A 112 7.21 12.10 4.99
N ALA A 113 6.10 11.93 5.72
CA ALA A 113 5.37 13.05 6.32
C ALA A 113 6.24 13.86 7.29
N VAL A 114 7.06 13.19 8.11
CA VAL A 114 8.03 13.87 9.00
C VAL A 114 9.11 14.59 8.20
N ASP A 115 9.72 13.92 7.22
CA ASP A 115 10.82 14.45 6.42
C ASP A 115 10.38 15.69 5.60
N GLN A 116 9.12 15.72 5.15
CA GLN A 116 8.53 16.84 4.41
C GLN A 116 7.77 17.85 5.29
N GLN A 117 7.83 17.71 6.62
CA GLN A 117 7.14 18.59 7.56
C GLN A 117 5.63 18.72 7.29
N LEU A 118 5.00 17.59 6.91
CA LEU A 118 3.56 17.52 6.67
C LEU A 118 2.79 17.51 8.01
N GLY A 119 1.49 17.74 7.94
CA GLY A 119 0.59 17.74 9.09
C GLY A 119 0.37 16.36 9.74
N GLY A 120 0.80 15.28 9.08
CA GLY A 120 0.74 13.91 9.60
C GLY A 120 0.19 12.91 8.58
N ILE A 121 -0.35 11.80 9.09
CA ILE A 121 -0.91 10.69 8.31
C ILE A 121 -2.38 10.45 8.68
N PHE A 122 -3.20 10.17 7.67
CA PHE A 122 -4.60 9.79 7.76
C PHE A 122 -4.79 8.35 7.26
N ALA A 123 -5.77 7.63 7.78
CA ALA A 123 -6.08 6.26 7.37
C ALA A 123 -7.54 6.09 6.95
N TRP A 124 -7.75 5.34 5.86
CA TRP A 124 -9.08 4.91 5.41
C TRP A 124 -9.14 3.38 5.25
N GLU A 125 -10.04 2.64 5.88
CA GLU A 125 -10.84 3.01 7.05
C GLU A 125 -10.44 2.11 8.23
N LEU A 126 -10.61 2.64 9.45
CA LEU A 126 -10.10 2.01 10.66
C LEU A 126 -10.61 0.56 10.85
N ARG A 127 -11.85 0.28 10.48
CA ARG A 127 -12.44 -1.07 10.61
C ARG A 127 -11.82 -2.12 9.69
N SER A 128 -11.05 -1.70 8.69
CA SER A 128 -10.39 -2.60 7.75
C SER A 128 -9.04 -3.10 8.26
N ASP A 129 -8.51 -2.49 9.31
CA ASP A 129 -7.23 -2.84 9.94
C ASP A 129 -7.42 -3.79 11.12
N ASN A 130 -6.41 -4.64 11.35
CA ASN A 130 -6.32 -5.52 12.51
C ASN A 130 -5.52 -4.88 13.66
N GLY A 131 -4.95 -3.69 13.43
CA GLY A 131 -4.13 -2.91 14.36
C GLY A 131 -2.72 -2.62 13.82
N ASP A 132 -2.22 -3.46 12.91
CA ASP A 132 -0.83 -3.37 12.44
C ASP A 132 -0.58 -2.07 11.68
N LEU A 133 -1.53 -1.65 10.83
CA LEU A 133 -1.31 -0.45 10.00
C LEU A 133 -1.45 0.83 10.83
N MET A 134 -2.33 0.87 11.82
CA MET A 134 -2.41 2.00 12.74
C MET A 134 -1.18 2.09 13.66
N GLU A 135 -0.62 0.96 14.10
CA GLU A 135 0.65 0.92 14.84
C GLU A 135 1.80 1.44 13.96
N ALA A 136 1.91 0.94 12.73
CA ALA A 136 2.89 1.39 11.73
C ALA A 136 2.78 2.89 11.44
N ALA A 137 1.56 3.43 11.32
CA ALA A 137 1.34 4.86 11.11
C ALA A 137 1.87 5.71 12.26
N ASN A 138 1.68 5.26 13.51
CA ASN A 138 2.21 5.93 14.69
C ASN A 138 3.74 5.88 14.74
N ILE A 139 4.32 4.71 14.52
CA ILE A 139 5.78 4.53 14.47
C ILE A 139 6.39 5.43 13.38
N GLY A 140 5.79 5.44 12.18
CA GLY A 140 6.29 6.21 11.04
C GLY A 140 6.36 7.72 11.32
N ILE A 141 5.41 8.28 12.08
CA ILE A 141 5.43 9.70 12.46
C ILE A 141 6.24 10.00 13.73
N GLY A 142 6.91 9.00 14.30
CA GLY A 142 7.79 9.14 15.47
C GLY A 142 7.09 9.01 16.83
N ASN A 143 5.84 8.53 16.86
CA ASN A 143 5.18 8.17 18.12
C ASN A 143 5.67 6.81 18.61
N THR A 144 5.76 6.65 19.93
CA THR A 144 6.01 5.35 20.57
C THR A 144 4.67 4.73 20.99
N PRO A 145 4.21 3.62 20.39
CA PRO A 145 3.01 2.94 20.83
C PRO A 145 3.14 2.47 22.29
N ILE A 146 2.15 2.80 23.12
CA ILE A 146 2.06 2.27 24.49
C ILE A 146 1.28 0.95 24.38
N LYS A 147 1.96 -0.18 24.62
CA LYS A 147 1.27 -1.46 24.73
C LYS A 147 0.47 -1.48 26.04
N PRO A 148 -0.82 -1.88 26.02
CA PRO A 148 -1.65 -1.99 27.22
C PRO A 148 -1.14 -3.06 28.19
#